data_AF-A0A534N9N5-F1
#
_entry.id   AF-A0A534N9N5-F1
#
_cell.length_a   1.000
_cell.length_b   1.000
_cell.length_c   1.000
_cell.angle_alpha   90.00
_cell.angle_beta   90.00
_cell.angle_gamma   90.00
#
_symmetry.space_group_name_H-M   'P 1'
#
loop_
_entity.id
_entity.type
_entity.pdbx_description
1 polymer ?
#
loop_
_entity_poly.entity_id
_entity_poly.type
_entity_poly.pdbx_seq_one_letter_code
_entity_poly.pdbx_strand_id
1 'polypeptide(L)'
;MDLHPFRQRTFKQRATLSGIGLHSGAAVRLTLAPAPIDTGLVFIRDGMEIPALSEFVIDTTLNTSLGRENVRISTVEHLLAALAGCGIDNACIEVEGPEVPIADGSADPFVALVREAGVHEQRATRRYLLMRRTVSVAEGDKLARLSPARGRFAINYTIDFNHPLISDQSYRLEVNEKSFQKEIARARTFGFKRDVERLLGAGLARGGSLANAVVVDDFNILNPEGLRYPDEFVRHKILDAMGDLSLFGMPVIGQLTAVKSGHWLNQQLVRKVLAESDACEVVQPRAADELHALQESLLPVLALEEQLA
;
A
#
# COMPACT_ATOMS: atom_id res chain seq x y z
N MET A 1 0.45 19.40 3.77
CA MET A 1 0.67 19.44 2.32
C MET A 1 -0.24 18.39 1.71
N ASP A 2 -0.86 18.71 0.58
CA ASP A 2 -1.82 17.83 -0.07
C ASP A 2 -1.13 16.66 -0.77
N LEU A 3 -1.78 15.50 -0.87
CA LEU A 3 -1.39 14.41 -1.80
C LEU A 3 -1.61 14.77 -3.27
N HIS A 4 -2.05 16.01 -3.54
CA HIS A 4 -2.11 16.60 -4.87
C HIS A 4 -1.02 17.66 -5.10
N PRO A 5 0.27 17.38 -4.85
CA PRO A 5 1.28 18.13 -5.57
C PRO A 5 1.15 17.72 -7.03
N PHE A 6 0.82 18.68 -7.88
CA PHE A 6 0.69 18.41 -9.32
C PHE A 6 2.03 18.11 -9.97
N ARG A 7 3.13 18.19 -9.22
CA ARG A 7 4.48 17.85 -9.67
C ARG A 7 4.92 16.49 -9.15
N GLN A 8 5.68 15.79 -9.97
CA GLN A 8 6.35 14.57 -9.57
C GLN A 8 7.35 14.83 -8.45
N ARG A 9 7.55 13.83 -7.59
CA ARG A 9 8.42 13.89 -6.42
C ARG A 9 9.38 12.71 -6.42
N THR A 10 10.62 13.01 -6.03
CA THR A 10 11.68 12.05 -5.77
C THR A 10 12.42 12.44 -4.49
N PHE A 11 13.55 11.80 -4.19
CA PHE A 11 14.38 12.11 -3.04
C PHE A 11 15.44 13.18 -3.33
N LYS A 12 15.88 13.92 -2.31
CA LYS A 12 17.02 14.86 -2.40
C LYS A 12 18.36 14.14 -2.31
N GLN A 13 18.40 13.09 -1.49
CA GLN A 13 19.60 12.32 -1.20
C GLN A 13 19.24 10.86 -0.94
N ARG A 14 20.26 10.01 -0.79
CA ARG A 14 20.09 8.61 -0.41
C ARG A 14 19.85 8.50 1.09
N ALA A 15 19.00 7.56 1.52
CA ALA A 15 18.83 7.21 2.93
C ALA A 15 18.71 5.69 3.07
N THR A 16 19.24 5.13 4.16
CA THR A 16 19.35 3.67 4.33
C THR A 16 18.77 3.20 5.65
N LEU A 17 18.01 2.10 5.60
CA LEU A 17 17.51 1.38 6.76
C LEU A 17 18.05 -0.05 6.74
N SER A 18 18.55 -0.53 7.88
CA SER A 18 18.95 -1.93 8.06
C SER A 18 18.05 -2.60 9.07
N GLY A 19 17.77 -3.88 8.87
CA GLY A 19 16.92 -4.64 9.76
C GLY A 19 16.92 -6.12 9.40
N ILE A 20 15.84 -6.79 9.77
CA ILE A 20 15.57 -8.16 9.36
C ILE A 20 14.29 -8.19 8.55
N GLY A 21 14.17 -9.17 7.67
CA GLY A 21 12.91 -9.43 7.00
C GLY A 21 11.96 -10.27 7.87
N LEU A 22 10.64 -10.10 7.68
CA LEU A 22 9.61 -10.76 8.49
C LEU A 22 9.63 -12.29 8.31
N HIS A 23 9.59 -12.74 7.06
CA HIS A 23 9.36 -14.16 6.80
C HIS A 23 10.65 -14.94 6.75
N SER A 24 11.67 -14.43 6.06
CA SER A 24 12.96 -15.09 5.91
C SER A 24 13.81 -15.02 7.19
N GLY A 25 13.63 -13.97 8.00
CA GLY A 25 14.51 -13.66 9.14
C GLY A 25 15.92 -13.25 8.72
N ALA A 26 16.18 -13.06 7.43
CA ALA A 26 17.48 -12.64 6.91
C ALA A 26 17.76 -11.19 7.31
N ALA A 27 19.04 -10.86 7.50
CA ALA A 27 19.47 -9.47 7.57
C ALA A 27 19.23 -8.79 6.21
N VAL A 28 18.70 -7.58 6.25
CA VAL A 28 18.36 -6.80 5.05
C VAL A 28 18.87 -5.38 5.20
N ARG A 29 19.40 -4.82 4.10
CA ARG A 29 19.63 -3.38 3.95
C ARG A 29 18.77 -2.84 2.81
N LEU A 30 18.00 -1.79 3.10
CA LEU A 30 17.16 -1.07 2.15
C LEU A 30 17.73 0.34 1.96
N THR A 31 17.94 0.78 0.72
CA THR A 31 18.33 2.16 0.41
C THR A 31 17.34 2.81 -0.54
N LEU A 32 16.82 3.98 -0.14
CA LEU A 32 16.03 4.85 -0.98
C LEU A 32 16.96 5.83 -1.70
N ALA A 33 16.80 5.97 -3.02
CA ALA A 33 17.63 6.84 -3.85
C ALA A 33 16.79 7.65 -4.85
N PRO A 34 17.23 8.88 -5.20
CA PRO A 34 16.56 9.69 -6.21
C PRO A 34 16.50 8.98 -7.57
N ALA A 35 15.43 9.24 -8.33
CA ALA A 35 15.27 8.74 -9.69
C ALA A 35 14.80 9.86 -10.64
N PRO A 36 15.14 9.77 -11.95
CA PRO A 36 14.66 10.71 -12.96
C PRO A 36 13.14 10.79 -13.06
N ILE A 37 12.65 11.83 -13.74
CA ILE A 37 11.23 12.00 -14.09
C ILE A 37 10.73 10.75 -14.83
N ASP A 38 9.49 10.37 -14.53
CA ASP A 38 8.77 9.23 -15.14
C ASP A 38 9.40 7.84 -14.93
N THR A 39 10.38 7.71 -14.01
CA THR A 39 10.96 6.40 -13.67
C THR A 39 9.97 5.50 -12.93
N GLY A 40 9.09 6.08 -12.10
CA GLY A 40 8.28 5.32 -11.16
C GLY A 40 9.10 4.80 -9.97
N LEU A 41 8.51 3.90 -9.20
CA LEU A 41 9.18 3.18 -8.11
C LEU A 41 9.81 1.91 -8.68
N VAL A 42 11.13 1.80 -8.60
CA VAL A 42 11.88 0.67 -9.15
C VAL A 42 12.71 0.03 -8.06
N PHE A 43 12.44 -1.24 -7.77
CA PHE A 43 13.26 -2.03 -6.88
C PHE A 43 14.51 -2.53 -7.62
N ILE A 44 15.64 -2.57 -6.92
CA ILE A 44 16.92 -3.02 -7.45
C ILE A 44 17.50 -4.05 -6.50
N ARG A 45 17.75 -5.26 -7.01
CA ARG A 45 18.43 -6.33 -6.28
C ARG A 45 19.33 -7.10 -7.24
N ASP A 46 20.55 -7.40 -6.80
CA ASP A 46 21.55 -8.15 -7.59
C ASP A 46 21.78 -7.56 -9.00
N GLY A 47 21.70 -6.22 -9.10
CA GLY A 47 21.83 -5.47 -10.36
C GLY A 47 20.59 -5.50 -11.27
N MET A 48 19.51 -6.16 -10.86
CA MET A 48 18.28 -6.26 -11.63
C MET A 48 17.23 -5.25 -11.18
N GLU A 49 16.65 -4.54 -12.14
CA GLU A 49 15.55 -3.59 -11.93
C GLU A 49 14.19 -4.28 -12.07
N ILE A 50 13.36 -4.11 -11.05
CA ILE A 50 11.99 -4.63 -10.94
C ILE A 50 11.05 -3.44 -10.67
N PRO A 51 10.37 -2.91 -11.69
CA PRO A 51 9.36 -1.88 -11.49
C PRO A 51 8.27 -2.34 -10.52
N ALA A 52 7.84 -1.46 -9.62
CA ALA A 52 6.71 -1.71 -8.72
C ALA A 52 5.38 -1.56 -9.46
N LEU A 53 5.15 -2.47 -10.40
CA LEU A 53 3.95 -2.54 -11.22
C LEU A 53 3.28 -3.91 -11.08
N SER A 54 1.97 -3.94 -11.28
CA SER A 54 1.13 -5.14 -11.21
C SER A 54 1.65 -6.33 -12.03
N GLU A 55 2.30 -6.06 -13.16
CA GLU A 55 2.86 -7.10 -14.05
C GLU A 55 4.04 -7.86 -13.41
N PHE A 56 4.78 -7.24 -12.48
CA PHE A 56 5.91 -7.85 -11.79
C PHE A 56 5.51 -8.56 -10.49
N VAL A 57 4.23 -8.58 -10.13
CA VAL A 57 3.76 -9.32 -8.95
C VAL A 57 3.73 -10.81 -9.23
N ILE A 58 4.53 -11.57 -8.50
CA ILE A 58 4.69 -13.02 -8.68
C ILE A 58 4.08 -13.86 -7.55
N ASP A 59 3.81 -13.27 -6.39
CA ASP A 59 3.22 -13.97 -5.25
C ASP A 59 2.48 -12.97 -4.35
N THR A 60 1.36 -13.40 -3.80
CA THR A 60 0.49 -12.63 -2.90
C THR A 60 0.15 -13.42 -1.61
N THR A 61 0.88 -14.51 -1.35
CA THR A 61 0.68 -15.38 -0.19
C THR A 61 1.32 -14.73 1.03
N LEU A 62 0.49 -14.25 1.96
CA LEU A 62 0.88 -13.56 3.21
C LEU A 62 1.54 -12.19 3.07
N ASN A 63 2.08 -11.87 1.90
CA ASN A 63 2.67 -10.57 1.54
C ASN A 63 2.52 -10.35 0.03
N THR A 64 2.91 -9.18 -0.46
CA THR A 64 3.09 -8.93 -1.89
C THR A 64 4.57 -9.06 -2.26
N SER A 65 4.86 -9.87 -3.27
CA SER A 65 6.22 -10.08 -3.78
C SER A 65 6.34 -9.70 -5.25
N LEU A 66 7.38 -8.95 -5.56
CA LEU A 66 7.77 -8.58 -6.92
C LEU A 66 8.88 -9.51 -7.43
N GLY A 67 8.89 -9.76 -8.73
CA GLY A 67 9.92 -10.58 -9.35
C GLY A 67 10.10 -10.28 -10.83
N ARG A 68 11.33 -10.48 -11.29
CA ARG A 68 11.73 -10.43 -12.70
C ARG A 68 12.81 -11.48 -12.90
N GLU A 69 12.68 -12.28 -13.95
CA GLU A 69 13.59 -13.39 -14.23
C GLU A 69 13.78 -14.30 -12.98
N ASN A 70 15.00 -14.37 -12.45
CA ASN A 70 15.36 -15.16 -11.27
C ASN A 70 15.45 -14.34 -9.98
N VAL A 71 15.18 -13.03 -10.01
CA VAL A 71 15.25 -12.15 -8.86
C VAL A 71 13.86 -11.89 -8.30
N ARG A 72 13.73 -11.98 -6.97
CA ARG A 72 12.50 -11.76 -6.22
C ARG A 72 12.76 -10.81 -5.05
N ILE A 73 11.81 -9.96 -4.73
CA ILE A 73 11.79 -9.15 -3.51
C ILE A 73 10.42 -9.29 -2.86
N SER A 74 10.38 -9.78 -1.63
CA SER A 74 9.14 -9.99 -0.87
C SER A 74 8.81 -8.84 0.09
N THR A 75 7.55 -8.78 0.50
CA THR A 75 7.03 -7.87 1.54
C THR A 75 7.18 -6.39 1.18
N VAL A 76 6.80 -6.03 -0.04
CA VAL A 76 6.96 -4.65 -0.55
C VAL A 76 5.89 -3.69 -0.04
N GLU A 77 4.75 -4.21 0.43
CA GLU A 77 3.52 -3.48 0.70
C GLU A 77 3.67 -2.33 1.72
N HIS A 78 4.40 -2.51 2.82
CA HIS A 78 4.51 -1.46 3.85
C HIS A 78 5.38 -0.30 3.39
N LEU A 79 6.47 -0.60 2.67
CA LEU A 79 7.30 0.41 2.05
C LEU A 79 6.52 1.16 0.96
N LEU A 80 5.83 0.43 0.08
CA LEU A 80 5.01 1.02 -0.96
C LEU A 80 3.90 1.92 -0.40
N ALA A 81 3.27 1.51 0.71
CA ALA A 81 2.29 2.34 1.41
C ALA A 81 2.91 3.63 1.95
N ALA A 82 4.12 3.58 2.52
CA ALA A 82 4.85 4.76 2.97
C ALA A 82 5.18 5.72 1.81
N LEU A 83 5.69 5.18 0.69
CA LEU A 83 6.04 5.96 -0.49
C LEU A 83 4.80 6.62 -1.11
N ALA A 84 3.70 5.87 -1.25
CA ALA A 84 2.43 6.39 -1.73
C ALA A 84 1.84 7.45 -0.78
N GLY A 85 1.85 7.18 0.53
CA GLY A 85 1.34 8.07 1.57
C GLY A 85 2.16 9.37 1.73
N CYS A 86 3.45 9.34 1.42
CA CYS A 86 4.32 10.52 1.32
C CYS A 86 4.28 11.18 -0.08
N GLY A 87 3.60 10.57 -1.04
CA GLY A 87 3.50 11.04 -2.41
C GLY A 87 4.84 11.08 -3.13
N ILE A 88 5.63 10.01 -3.06
CA ILE A 88 6.84 9.81 -3.88
C ILE A 88 6.43 9.14 -5.19
N ASP A 89 6.86 9.70 -6.32
CA ASP A 89 6.58 9.16 -7.66
C ASP A 89 7.75 8.36 -8.21
N ASN A 90 8.97 8.89 -8.03
CA ASN A 90 10.16 8.34 -8.65
C ASN A 90 11.20 7.97 -7.59
N ALA A 91 11.61 6.72 -7.53
CA ALA A 91 12.67 6.26 -6.64
C ALA A 91 13.35 4.99 -7.16
N CYS A 92 14.66 4.92 -6.97
CA CYS A 92 15.39 3.66 -6.99
C CYS A 92 15.41 3.10 -5.55
N ILE A 93 15.00 1.85 -5.39
CA ILE A 93 14.83 1.18 -4.10
C ILE A 93 15.75 -0.03 -4.08
N GLU A 94 16.94 0.14 -3.52
CA GLU A 94 17.95 -0.92 -3.48
C GLU A 94 17.70 -1.83 -2.28
N VAL A 95 17.66 -3.15 -2.51
CA VAL A 95 17.43 -4.16 -1.49
C VAL A 95 18.57 -5.18 -1.49
N GLU A 96 19.37 -5.17 -0.44
CA GLU A 96 20.33 -6.22 -0.12
C GLU A 96 19.66 -7.23 0.81
N GLY A 97 19.04 -8.26 0.24
CA GLY A 97 18.31 -9.29 0.97
C GLY A 97 17.14 -9.85 0.17
N PRO A 98 16.47 -10.91 0.67
CA PRO A 98 15.37 -11.56 -0.06
C PRO A 98 14.02 -10.82 0.05
N GLU A 99 13.87 -9.92 1.01
CA GLU A 99 12.63 -9.21 1.31
C GLU A 99 12.95 -7.80 1.86
N VAL A 100 11.98 -6.90 1.87
CA VAL A 100 12.09 -5.58 2.52
C VAL A 100 12.16 -5.77 4.05
N PRO A 101 12.95 -4.98 4.80
CA PRO A 101 13.04 -5.14 6.25
C PRO A 101 11.68 -4.85 6.91
N ILE A 102 11.26 -5.66 7.88
CA ILE A 102 9.95 -5.49 8.54
C ILE A 102 9.90 -4.27 9.47
N ALA A 103 11.08 -3.78 9.90
CA ALA A 103 11.22 -2.72 10.88
C ALA A 103 10.39 -2.99 12.15
N ASP A 104 9.37 -2.17 12.43
CA ASP A 104 8.47 -2.33 13.57
C ASP A 104 7.10 -2.95 13.21
N GLY A 105 6.96 -3.46 11.98
CA GLY A 105 5.72 -4.01 11.44
C GLY A 105 4.77 -2.99 10.82
N SER A 106 5.12 -1.71 10.83
CA SER A 106 4.32 -0.61 10.28
C SER A 106 5.07 0.16 9.20
N ALA A 107 4.43 1.19 8.64
CA ALA A 107 5.03 2.09 7.65
C ALA A 107 5.83 3.25 8.29
N ASP A 108 5.69 3.49 9.60
CA ASP A 108 6.28 4.65 10.28
C ASP A 108 7.82 4.72 10.17
N PRO A 109 8.57 3.61 10.28
CA PRO A 109 10.02 3.63 10.05
C PRO A 109 10.40 4.05 8.62
N PHE A 110 9.59 3.69 7.63
CA PHE A 110 9.80 4.12 6.24
C PHE A 110 9.42 5.57 6.02
N VAL A 111 8.39 6.09 6.71
CA VAL A 111 8.06 7.52 6.71
C VAL A 111 9.23 8.33 7.31
N ALA A 112 9.86 7.84 8.37
CA ALA A 112 11.07 8.46 8.92
C ALA A 112 12.22 8.43 7.91
N LEU A 113 12.41 7.31 7.19
CA LEU A 113 13.42 7.18 6.14
C LEU A 113 13.18 8.14 4.96
N VAL A 114 11.93 8.32 4.53
CA VAL A 114 11.54 9.31 3.51
C VAL A 114 11.88 10.73 3.98
N ARG A 115 11.66 11.04 5.26
CA ARG A 115 12.00 12.34 5.84
C ARG A 115 13.50 12.58 5.85
N GLU A 116 14.28 11.56 6.18
CA GLU A 116 15.75 11.59 6.13
C GLU A 116 16.28 11.80 4.69
N ALA A 117 15.72 11.08 3.71
CA ALA A 117 16.05 11.22 2.30
C ALA A 117 15.68 12.60 1.74
N GLY A 118 14.66 13.23 2.33
CA GLY A 118 14.12 14.53 1.93
C GLY A 118 13.41 14.49 0.58
N VAL A 119 12.30 15.22 0.44
CA VAL A 119 11.52 15.22 -0.81
C VAL A 119 11.97 16.34 -1.75
N HIS A 120 12.18 16.01 -3.03
CA HIS A 120 12.46 16.93 -4.12
C HIS A 120 11.34 16.91 -5.16
N GLU A 121 10.77 18.09 -5.46
CA GLU A 121 9.78 18.23 -6.53
C GLU A 121 10.48 18.41 -7.88
N GLN A 122 10.13 17.57 -8.84
CA GLN A 122 10.66 17.58 -10.19
C GLN A 122 9.82 18.47 -11.11
N ARG A 123 10.42 18.98 -12.18
CA ARG A 123 9.76 19.84 -13.17
C ARG A 123 8.93 19.03 -14.19
N ALA A 124 8.09 18.14 -13.70
CA ALA A 124 7.14 17.36 -14.50
C ALA A 124 5.82 17.21 -13.77
N THR A 125 4.72 17.20 -14.52
CA THR A 125 3.38 17.00 -13.96
C THR A 125 3.18 15.55 -13.56
N ARG A 126 2.55 15.32 -12.41
CA ARG A 126 2.18 13.98 -11.93
C ARG A 126 1.02 13.42 -12.75
N ARG A 127 1.09 12.12 -13.04
CA ARG A 127 -0.01 11.33 -13.64
C ARG A 127 -0.88 10.74 -12.53
N TYR A 128 -2.18 10.67 -12.76
CA TYR A 128 -3.14 10.05 -11.87
C TYR A 128 -4.04 9.10 -12.65
N LEU A 129 -4.46 8.01 -12.00
CA LEU A 129 -5.45 7.09 -12.53
C LEU A 129 -6.84 7.52 -12.05
N LEU A 130 -7.62 8.15 -12.94
CA LEU A 130 -8.98 8.61 -12.65
C LEU A 130 -9.98 7.50 -12.95
N MET A 131 -10.73 7.07 -11.94
CA MET A 131 -11.80 6.08 -12.12
C MET A 131 -13.01 6.71 -12.84
N ARG A 132 -13.41 6.07 -13.94
CA ARG A 132 -14.55 6.46 -14.79
C ARG A 132 -15.76 5.53 -14.61
N ARG A 133 -15.55 4.29 -14.16
CA ARG A 133 -16.61 3.32 -13.87
C ARG A 133 -16.21 2.43 -12.70
N THR A 134 -17.19 1.95 -11.94
CA THR A 134 -16.94 0.96 -10.89
C THR A 134 -16.42 -0.37 -11.45
N VAL A 135 -15.34 -0.88 -10.84
CA VAL A 135 -14.79 -2.21 -11.06
C VAL A 135 -14.79 -2.97 -9.74
N SER A 136 -15.27 -4.21 -9.75
CA SER A 136 -15.31 -5.08 -8.56
C SER A 136 -14.73 -6.46 -8.85
N VAL A 137 -14.06 -7.03 -7.86
CA VAL A 137 -13.64 -8.43 -7.77
C VAL A 137 -14.12 -9.01 -6.44
N ALA A 138 -14.56 -10.26 -6.45
CA ALA A 138 -15.07 -10.94 -5.26
C ALA A 138 -14.66 -12.41 -5.25
N GLU A 139 -14.46 -12.96 -4.06
CA GLU A 139 -14.21 -14.39 -3.83
C GLU A 139 -14.90 -14.79 -2.52
N GLY A 140 -15.96 -15.61 -2.61
CA GLY A 140 -16.76 -15.96 -1.44
C GLY A 140 -17.40 -14.73 -0.80
N ASP A 141 -17.07 -14.47 0.47
CA ASP A 141 -17.52 -13.33 1.27
C ASP A 141 -16.56 -12.12 1.21
N LYS A 142 -15.51 -12.19 0.38
CA LYS A 142 -14.53 -11.11 0.20
C LYS A 142 -14.89 -10.25 -1.00
N LEU A 143 -14.67 -8.94 -0.89
CA LEU A 143 -14.89 -7.95 -1.94
C LEU A 143 -13.75 -6.95 -1.98
N ALA A 144 -13.31 -6.60 -3.19
CA ALA A 144 -12.57 -5.37 -3.44
C ALA A 144 -13.23 -4.64 -4.63
N ARG A 145 -13.58 -3.38 -4.41
CA ARG A 145 -14.29 -2.54 -5.38
C ARG A 145 -13.59 -1.19 -5.47
N LEU A 146 -13.31 -0.75 -6.68
CA LEU A 146 -12.80 0.58 -6.96
C LEU A 146 -13.83 1.34 -7.79
N SER A 147 -14.30 2.47 -7.28
CA SER A 147 -15.38 3.28 -7.85
C SER A 147 -14.91 4.71 -8.17
N PRO A 148 -15.54 5.38 -9.15
CA PRO A 148 -15.47 6.82 -9.26
C PRO A 148 -15.87 7.48 -7.93
N ALA A 149 -15.23 8.60 -7.59
CA ALA A 149 -15.57 9.34 -6.38
C ALA A 149 -15.34 10.83 -6.58
N ARG A 150 -16.10 11.64 -5.83
CA ARG A 150 -15.81 13.08 -5.70
C ARG A 150 -14.64 13.27 -4.76
N GLY A 151 -13.73 14.17 -5.11
CA GLY A 151 -12.62 14.54 -4.23
C GLY A 151 -11.47 13.54 -4.21
N ARG A 152 -10.76 13.49 -3.07
CA ARG A 152 -9.50 12.76 -2.95
C ARG A 152 -9.72 11.25 -2.96
N PHE A 153 -8.63 10.50 -3.06
CA PHE A 153 -8.68 9.06 -2.87
C PHE A 153 -9.22 8.72 -1.47
N ALA A 154 -10.22 7.85 -1.41
CA ALA A 154 -10.80 7.39 -0.15
C ALA A 154 -10.79 5.86 -0.06
N ILE A 155 -10.66 5.34 1.16
CA ILE A 155 -10.66 3.90 1.43
C ILE A 155 -11.68 3.61 2.52
N ASN A 156 -12.61 2.70 2.25
CA ASN A 156 -13.47 2.06 3.22
C ASN A 156 -13.03 0.60 3.34
N TYR A 157 -12.60 0.19 4.53
CA TYR A 157 -12.14 -1.17 4.75
C TYR A 157 -12.89 -1.82 5.91
N THR A 158 -13.39 -3.02 5.68
CA THR A 158 -14.03 -3.86 6.69
C THR A 158 -13.25 -5.17 6.83
N ILE A 159 -12.90 -5.53 8.06
CA ILE A 159 -12.28 -6.80 8.41
C ILE A 159 -13.21 -7.61 9.31
N ASP A 160 -13.15 -8.92 9.14
CA ASP A 160 -13.81 -9.89 9.99
C ASP A 160 -12.96 -11.17 9.98
N PHE A 161 -12.25 -11.42 11.08
CA PHE A 161 -11.38 -12.58 11.25
C PHE A 161 -12.02 -13.67 12.11
N ASN A 162 -13.34 -13.61 12.35
CA ASN A 162 -14.05 -14.53 13.25
C ASN A 162 -13.28 -14.75 14.57
N HIS A 163 -12.88 -13.63 15.18
CA HIS A 163 -12.06 -13.59 16.40
C HIS A 163 -12.67 -12.57 17.37
N PRO A 164 -12.75 -12.85 18.69
CA PRO A 164 -13.40 -11.95 19.65
C PRO A 164 -12.86 -10.51 19.63
N LEU A 165 -11.57 -10.35 19.37
CA LEU A 165 -10.89 -9.04 19.30
C LEU A 165 -10.86 -8.42 17.89
N ILE A 166 -11.15 -9.19 16.84
CA ILE A 166 -10.97 -8.80 15.45
C ILE A 166 -12.16 -9.29 14.62
N SER A 167 -13.34 -8.77 14.93
CA SER A 167 -14.60 -9.08 14.25
C SER A 167 -15.31 -7.79 13.89
N ASP A 168 -15.87 -7.74 12.68
CA ASP A 168 -16.69 -6.64 12.14
C ASP A 168 -16.12 -5.23 12.40
N GLN A 169 -14.82 -5.06 12.17
CA GLN A 169 -14.18 -3.74 12.31
C GLN A 169 -14.18 -3.03 10.97
N SER A 170 -14.65 -1.79 10.95
CA SER A 170 -14.67 -0.94 9.75
C SER A 170 -13.95 0.38 10.00
N TYR A 171 -13.18 0.83 9.02
CA TYR A 171 -12.55 2.14 9.04
C TYR A 171 -12.66 2.83 7.69
N ARG A 172 -12.96 4.13 7.71
CA ARG A 172 -13.00 5.00 6.54
C ARG A 172 -11.89 6.03 6.65
N LEU A 173 -11.10 6.16 5.59
CA LEU A 173 -10.02 7.12 5.48
C LEU A 173 -10.13 7.92 4.19
N GLU A 174 -10.14 9.25 4.31
CA GLU A 174 -9.81 10.12 3.18
C GLU A 174 -8.29 10.29 3.14
N VAL A 175 -7.66 9.80 2.07
CA VAL A 175 -6.21 9.66 1.98
C VAL A 175 -5.57 10.99 1.63
N ASN A 176 -4.73 11.49 2.53
CA ASN A 176 -3.80 12.59 2.30
C ASN A 176 -2.54 12.37 3.16
N GLU A 177 -1.48 13.14 2.94
CA GLU A 177 -0.18 12.93 3.60
C GLU A 177 -0.33 13.03 5.13
N LYS A 178 -1.16 13.97 5.60
CA LYS A 178 -1.42 14.19 7.02
C LYS A 178 -2.25 13.06 7.63
N SER A 179 -3.32 12.63 6.97
CA SER A 179 -4.16 11.53 7.47
C SER A 179 -3.40 10.21 7.44
N PHE A 180 -2.64 9.92 6.39
CA PHE A 180 -1.78 8.74 6.33
C PHE A 180 -0.78 8.70 7.51
N GLN A 181 0.01 9.76 7.70
CA GLN A 181 1.00 9.79 8.78
C GLN A 181 0.38 9.72 10.18
N LYS A 182 -0.74 10.42 10.41
CA LYS A 182 -1.38 10.48 11.73
C LYS A 182 -2.16 9.20 12.07
N GLU A 183 -2.87 8.65 11.09
CA GLU A 183 -3.93 7.68 11.32
C GLU A 183 -3.57 6.27 10.87
N ILE A 184 -2.61 6.10 9.95
CA ILE A 184 -2.33 4.79 9.32
C ILE A 184 -0.89 4.34 9.51
N ALA A 185 0.08 5.24 9.32
CA ALA A 185 1.49 4.87 9.17
C ALA A 185 2.03 4.01 10.31
N ARG A 186 1.55 4.22 11.55
CA ARG A 186 2.01 3.49 12.74
C ARG A 186 1.29 2.17 12.99
N ALA A 187 0.28 1.79 12.19
CA ALA A 187 -0.49 0.58 12.40
C ALA A 187 0.32 -0.65 12.01
N ARG A 188 0.63 -1.51 12.99
CA ARG A 188 1.50 -2.67 12.79
C ARG A 188 0.76 -3.85 12.19
N THR A 189 1.51 -4.69 11.51
CA THR A 189 1.08 -6.01 11.09
C THR A 189 0.74 -6.88 12.29
N PHE A 190 -0.05 -7.93 12.05
CA PHE A 190 -0.54 -8.78 13.12
C PHE A 190 -0.64 -10.23 12.68
N GLY A 191 -0.56 -11.12 13.67
CA GLY A 191 -0.69 -12.56 13.47
C GLY A 191 -1.28 -13.26 14.68
N PHE A 192 -1.89 -14.42 14.45
CA PHE A 192 -2.44 -15.23 15.53
C PHE A 192 -1.37 -16.16 16.08
N LYS A 193 -1.28 -16.26 17.42
CA LYS A 193 -0.34 -17.15 18.11
C LYS A 193 -0.44 -18.60 17.61
N ARG A 194 -1.67 -19.08 17.38
CA ARG A 194 -1.95 -20.44 16.86
C ARG A 194 -1.35 -20.71 15.47
N ASP A 195 -1.12 -19.67 14.67
CA ASP A 195 -0.54 -19.79 13.34
C ASP A 195 0.99 -19.71 13.35
N VAL A 196 1.60 -19.20 14.41
CA VAL A 196 3.06 -18.95 14.47
C VAL A 196 3.85 -20.25 14.30
N GLU A 197 3.51 -21.31 15.03
CA GLU A 197 4.21 -22.61 14.92
C GLU A 197 4.12 -23.20 13.51
N ARG A 198 2.93 -23.11 12.89
CA ARG A 198 2.70 -23.56 11.52
C ARG A 198 3.53 -22.76 10.51
N LEU A 199 3.58 -21.44 10.67
CA LEU A 199 4.37 -20.55 9.80
C LEU A 199 5.87 -20.84 9.94
N LEU A 200 6.37 -20.95 11.18
CA LEU A 200 7.78 -21.30 11.42
C LEU A 200 8.14 -22.67 10.84
N GLY A 201 7.26 -23.66 11.00
CA GLY A 201 7.42 -24.99 10.40
C GLY A 201 7.45 -24.97 8.86
N ALA A 202 6.76 -24.02 8.23
CA ALA A 202 6.82 -23.76 6.79
C ALA A 202 8.00 -22.86 6.36
N GLY A 203 8.88 -22.48 7.29
CA GLY A 203 10.02 -21.60 7.03
C GLY A 203 9.66 -20.12 6.89
N LEU A 204 8.48 -19.71 7.35
CA LEU A 204 7.95 -18.35 7.32
C LEU A 204 7.95 -17.73 8.73
N ALA A 205 7.75 -16.41 8.79
CA ALA A 205 7.70 -15.61 10.02
C ALA A 205 8.95 -15.74 10.93
N ARG A 206 10.11 -16.12 10.37
CA ARG A 206 11.35 -16.35 11.14
C ARG A 206 11.92 -15.10 11.79
N GLY A 207 11.62 -13.93 11.24
CA GLY A 207 11.97 -12.63 11.83
C GLY A 207 10.85 -12.02 12.68
N GLY A 208 9.71 -12.71 12.84
CA GLY A 208 8.57 -12.21 13.60
C GLY A 208 8.84 -12.17 15.10
N SER A 209 8.43 -11.08 15.74
CA SER A 209 8.52 -10.87 17.19
C SER A 209 7.47 -9.87 17.66
N LEU A 210 7.27 -9.74 18.97
CA LEU A 210 6.40 -8.70 19.54
C LEU A 210 6.89 -7.28 19.23
N ALA A 211 8.16 -7.11 18.85
CA ALA A 211 8.71 -5.80 18.48
C ALA A 211 8.29 -5.36 17.06
N ASN A 212 7.85 -6.29 16.21
CA ASN A 212 7.53 -6.02 14.81
C ASN A 212 6.19 -6.61 14.33
N ALA A 213 5.38 -7.14 15.23
CA ALA A 213 4.03 -7.57 14.97
C ALA A 213 3.17 -7.49 16.23
N VAL A 214 1.88 -7.22 16.05
CA VAL A 214 0.87 -7.46 17.08
C VAL A 214 0.53 -8.94 17.08
N VAL A 215 0.77 -9.64 18.19
CA VAL A 215 0.45 -11.06 18.30
C VAL A 215 -0.77 -11.24 19.18
N VAL A 216 -1.74 -11.99 18.66
CA VAL A 216 -3.04 -12.19 19.29
C VAL A 216 -3.23 -13.67 19.60
N ASP A 217 -3.52 -14.01 20.85
CA ASP A 217 -4.03 -15.36 21.21
C ASP A 217 -5.56 -15.37 21.14
N ASP A 218 -6.21 -16.46 21.57
CA ASP A 218 -7.67 -16.60 21.43
C ASP A 218 -8.50 -15.50 22.11
N PHE A 219 -7.92 -14.77 23.08
CA PHE A 219 -8.64 -13.76 23.87
C PHE A 219 -7.87 -12.49 24.17
N ASN A 220 -6.55 -12.44 23.94
CA ASN A 220 -5.67 -11.37 24.40
C ASN A 220 -4.70 -10.90 23.31
N ILE A 221 -4.31 -9.63 23.43
CA ILE A 221 -3.14 -9.08 22.76
C ILE A 221 -1.92 -9.38 23.63
N LEU A 222 -0.89 -10.00 23.06
CA LEU A 222 0.31 -10.43 23.79
C LEU A 222 1.36 -9.33 23.96
N ASN A 223 1.27 -8.27 23.16
CA ASN A 223 2.13 -7.10 23.23
C ASN A 223 1.93 -6.38 24.58
N PRO A 224 2.95 -6.27 25.46
CA PRO A 224 2.80 -5.65 26.78
C PRO A 224 2.36 -4.19 26.73
N GLU A 225 2.74 -3.47 25.67
CA GLU A 225 2.36 -2.08 25.41
C GLU A 225 0.96 -1.93 24.79
N GLY A 226 0.31 -3.04 24.42
CA GLY A 226 -0.99 -3.06 23.77
C GLY A 226 -0.96 -2.56 22.32
N LEU A 227 -2.09 -2.01 21.88
CA LEU A 227 -2.25 -1.45 20.54
C LEU A 227 -1.85 0.02 20.50
N ARG A 228 -1.35 0.47 19.35
CA ARG A 228 -1.09 1.89 19.04
C ARG A 228 -2.38 2.65 18.73
N TYR A 229 -3.38 1.93 18.22
CA TYR A 229 -4.73 2.42 17.95
C TYR A 229 -5.75 1.39 18.42
N PRO A 230 -6.92 1.78 18.95
CA PRO A 230 -7.98 0.82 19.32
C PRO A 230 -8.42 -0.09 18.16
N ASP A 231 -8.29 0.42 16.94
CA ASP A 231 -8.66 -0.17 15.64
C ASP A 231 -7.40 -0.44 14.77
N GLU A 232 -6.26 -0.77 15.39
CA GLU A 232 -4.96 -0.96 14.71
C GLU A 232 -5.03 -2.02 13.59
N PHE A 233 -5.81 -3.09 13.75
CA PHE A 233 -5.92 -4.18 12.78
C PHE A 233 -6.51 -3.74 11.44
N VAL A 234 -7.64 -3.01 11.45
CA VAL A 234 -8.27 -2.52 10.22
C VAL A 234 -7.46 -1.40 9.57
N ARG A 235 -6.82 -0.54 10.39
CA ARG A 235 -5.88 0.47 9.90
C ARG A 235 -4.68 -0.16 9.19
N HIS A 236 -4.17 -1.28 9.69
CA HIS A 236 -3.10 -2.02 9.01
C HIS A 236 -3.57 -2.61 7.68
N LYS A 237 -4.80 -3.15 7.59
CA LYS A 237 -5.33 -3.61 6.29
C LYS A 237 -5.54 -2.47 5.29
N ILE A 238 -5.82 -1.24 5.76
CA ILE A 238 -5.78 -0.04 4.92
C ILE A 238 -4.36 0.27 4.45
N LEU A 239 -3.36 0.18 5.35
CA LEU A 239 -1.94 0.35 5.02
C LEU A 239 -1.53 -0.63 3.91
N ASP A 240 -1.82 -1.92 4.08
CA ASP A 240 -1.57 -2.96 3.07
C ASP A 240 -2.23 -2.62 1.73
N ALA A 241 -3.51 -2.23 1.74
CA ALA A 241 -4.23 -1.88 0.52
C ALA A 241 -3.66 -0.64 -0.19
N MET A 242 -3.18 0.35 0.56
CA MET A 242 -2.47 1.50 -0.02
C MET A 242 -1.17 1.06 -0.70
N GLY A 243 -0.43 0.13 -0.09
CA GLY A 243 0.76 -0.46 -0.68
C GLY A 243 0.45 -1.22 -1.97
N ASP A 244 -0.51 -2.13 -1.93
CA ASP A 244 -0.90 -2.94 -3.08
C ASP A 244 -1.46 -2.10 -4.24
N LEU A 245 -2.30 -1.10 -3.95
CA LEU A 245 -2.84 -0.22 -5.00
C LEU A 245 -1.79 0.71 -5.62
N SER A 246 -0.66 0.97 -4.94
CA SER A 246 0.43 1.74 -5.56
C SER A 246 1.02 1.04 -6.79
N LEU A 247 0.77 -0.28 -6.95
CA LEU A 247 1.18 -1.09 -8.10
C LEU A 247 0.42 -0.77 -9.40
N PHE A 248 -0.55 0.15 -9.36
CA PHE A 248 -1.00 0.86 -10.57
C PHE A 248 0.13 1.68 -11.21
N GLY A 249 1.19 1.99 -10.47
CA GLY A 249 2.31 2.84 -10.91
C GLY A 249 2.01 4.34 -10.85
N MET A 250 0.83 4.73 -10.39
CA MET A 250 0.42 6.12 -10.21
C MET A 250 -0.70 6.24 -9.18
N PRO A 251 -0.88 7.42 -8.54
CA PRO A 251 -1.94 7.63 -7.57
C PRO A 251 -3.33 7.56 -8.19
N VAL A 252 -4.27 6.95 -7.46
CA VAL A 252 -5.66 6.77 -7.90
C VAL A 252 -6.51 7.97 -7.48
N ILE A 253 -7.46 8.36 -8.32
CA ILE A 253 -8.58 9.24 -7.99
C ILE A 253 -9.86 8.40 -8.07
N GLY A 254 -10.46 8.13 -6.91
CA GLY A 254 -11.60 7.24 -6.76
C GLY A 254 -11.79 6.82 -5.31
N GLN A 255 -12.62 5.81 -5.08
CA GLN A 255 -12.84 5.23 -3.76
C GLN A 255 -12.66 3.71 -3.80
N LEU A 256 -11.80 3.20 -2.92
CA LEU A 256 -11.71 1.77 -2.62
C LEU A 256 -12.74 1.41 -1.55
N THR A 257 -13.54 0.39 -1.80
CA THR A 257 -14.32 -0.33 -0.79
C THR A 257 -13.81 -1.77 -0.74
N ALA A 258 -13.30 -2.19 0.40
CA ALA A 258 -12.75 -3.53 0.62
C ALA A 258 -13.39 -4.20 1.83
N VAL A 259 -13.86 -5.43 1.64
CA VAL A 259 -14.47 -6.27 2.69
C VAL A 259 -13.71 -7.57 2.73
N LYS A 260 -13.05 -7.87 3.85
CA LYS A 260 -12.25 -9.09 4.08
C LYS A 260 -11.20 -9.32 2.97
N SER A 261 -10.75 -8.24 2.32
CA SER A 261 -9.76 -8.30 1.25
C SER A 261 -8.37 -8.63 1.81
N GLY A 262 -7.45 -8.93 0.90
CA GLY A 262 -6.03 -9.15 1.17
C GLY A 262 -5.23 -8.95 -0.12
N HIS A 263 -3.92 -9.18 -0.06
CA HIS A 263 -3.01 -8.93 -1.18
C HIS A 263 -3.47 -9.55 -2.49
N TRP A 264 -3.94 -10.80 -2.47
CA TRP A 264 -4.44 -11.47 -3.67
C TRP A 264 -5.62 -10.72 -4.31
N LEU A 265 -6.65 -10.38 -3.53
CA LEU A 265 -7.86 -9.75 -4.05
C LEU A 265 -7.59 -8.29 -4.45
N ASN A 266 -6.74 -7.58 -3.70
CA ASN A 266 -6.24 -6.26 -4.08
C ASN A 266 -5.55 -6.32 -5.45
N GLN A 267 -4.69 -7.32 -5.67
CA GLN A 267 -3.99 -7.50 -6.93
C GLN A 267 -4.91 -7.91 -8.08
N GLN A 268 -5.93 -8.75 -7.82
CA GLN A 268 -6.98 -9.05 -8.81
C GLN A 268 -7.72 -7.77 -9.22
N LEU A 269 -8.02 -6.88 -8.27
CA LEU A 269 -8.66 -5.60 -8.56
C LEU A 269 -7.78 -4.73 -9.45
N VAL A 270 -6.49 -4.57 -9.11
CA VAL A 270 -5.53 -3.79 -9.91
C VAL A 270 -5.47 -4.32 -11.34
N ARG A 271 -5.30 -5.64 -11.51
CA ARG A 271 -5.25 -6.27 -12.84
C ARG A 271 -6.53 -6.06 -13.64
N LYS A 272 -7.69 -6.22 -12.98
CA LYS A 272 -8.99 -6.05 -13.64
C LYS A 272 -9.21 -4.61 -14.10
N VAL A 273 -8.89 -3.62 -13.26
CA VAL A 273 -8.98 -2.20 -13.61
C VAL A 273 -8.06 -1.88 -14.79
N LEU A 274 -6.82 -2.36 -14.79
CA LEU A 274 -5.87 -2.14 -15.89
C LEU A 274 -6.28 -2.82 -17.20
N ALA A 275 -7.01 -3.94 -17.13
CA ALA A 275 -7.51 -4.65 -18.30
C ALA A 275 -8.78 -4.03 -18.90
N GLU A 276 -9.57 -3.33 -18.10
CA GLU A 276 -10.81 -2.63 -18.52
C GLU A 276 -10.49 -1.18 -18.89
N SER A 277 -10.01 -0.94 -20.11
CA SER A 277 -9.53 0.38 -20.56
C SER A 277 -10.56 1.51 -20.50
N ASP A 278 -11.86 1.18 -20.45
CA ASP A 278 -12.96 2.14 -20.29
C ASP A 278 -13.26 2.48 -18.82
N ALA A 279 -12.73 1.70 -17.86
CA ALA A 279 -12.99 1.87 -16.44
C ALA A 279 -12.19 3.01 -15.81
N CYS A 280 -11.07 3.39 -16.42
CA CYS A 280 -10.19 4.43 -15.90
C CYS A 280 -9.50 5.23 -17.01
N GLU A 281 -9.04 6.43 -16.67
CA GLU A 281 -8.29 7.32 -17.55
C GLU A 281 -7.05 7.84 -16.85
N VAL A 282 -5.93 7.95 -17.58
CA VAL A 282 -4.74 8.62 -17.06
C VAL A 282 -4.85 10.12 -17.30
N VAL A 283 -4.83 10.90 -16.22
CA VAL A 283 -4.96 12.37 -16.26
C VAL A 283 -3.73 13.05 -15.65
N GLN A 284 -3.45 14.28 -16.09
CA GLN A 284 -2.31 15.09 -15.63
C GLN A 284 -2.76 16.51 -15.23
N PRO A 285 -3.61 16.66 -14.20
CA PRO A 285 -4.01 17.98 -13.73
C PRO A 285 -2.78 18.76 -13.28
N ARG A 286 -2.72 20.03 -13.66
CA ARG A 286 -1.61 20.96 -13.33
C ARG A 286 -1.93 21.84 -12.12
N ALA A 287 -3.21 21.90 -11.76
CA ALA A 287 -3.74 22.71 -10.66
C ALA A 287 -5.00 22.07 -10.07
N ALA A 288 -5.41 22.56 -8.90
CA ALA A 288 -6.58 22.05 -8.17
C ALA A 288 -7.87 22.23 -8.97
N ASP A 289 -8.03 23.35 -9.68
CA ASP A 289 -9.22 23.63 -10.49
C ASP A 289 -9.34 22.66 -11.68
N GLU A 290 -8.23 22.24 -12.28
CA GLU A 290 -8.24 21.23 -13.36
C GLU A 290 -8.68 19.87 -12.82
N LEU A 291 -8.16 19.46 -11.66
CA LEU A 291 -8.58 18.23 -11.00
C LEU A 291 -10.06 18.29 -10.60
N HIS A 292 -10.51 19.43 -10.07
CA HIS A 292 -11.90 19.63 -9.70
C HIS A 292 -12.82 19.53 -10.92
N ALA A 293 -12.48 20.17 -12.04
CA ALA A 293 -13.25 20.07 -13.29
C ALA A 293 -13.34 18.62 -13.80
N LEU A 294 -12.25 17.84 -13.70
CA LEU A 294 -12.26 16.41 -14.03
C LEU A 294 -13.20 15.62 -13.12
N GLN A 295 -13.22 15.92 -11.82
CA GLN A 295 -14.13 15.26 -10.87
C GLN A 295 -15.59 15.66 -11.10
N GLU A 296 -15.87 16.92 -11.41
CA GLU A 296 -17.21 17.39 -11.77
C GLU A 296 -17.72 16.73 -13.05
N SER A 297 -16.84 16.39 -13.99
CA SER A 297 -17.22 15.60 -15.18
C SER A 297 -17.72 14.18 -14.84
N LEU A 298 -17.43 13.65 -13.64
CA LEU A 298 -17.92 12.36 -13.18
C LEU A 298 -19.36 12.42 -12.63
N LEU A 299 -19.91 13.61 -12.39
CA LEU A 299 -21.22 13.77 -11.76
C LEU A 299 -22.34 12.94 -12.40
N PRO A 300 -22.49 12.89 -13.74
CA PRO A 300 -23.54 12.08 -14.35
C PRO A 300 -23.36 10.60 -14.06
N VAL A 301 -22.12 10.10 -14.09
CA VAL A 301 -21.82 8.68 -13.83
C VAL A 301 -22.11 8.33 -12.37
N LEU A 302 -21.67 9.17 -11.44
CA LEU A 302 -21.91 8.97 -10.01
C LEU A 302 -23.41 8.94 -9.68
N ALA A 303 -24.21 9.82 -10.31
CA ALA A 303 -25.65 9.83 -10.13
C ALA A 303 -26.35 8.57 -10.66
N LEU A 304 -25.84 7.96 -11.75
CA LEU A 304 -26.33 6.67 -12.23
C LEU A 304 -25.93 5.52 -11.29
N GLU A 305 -24.70 5.52 -10.75
CA GLU A 305 -24.26 4.48 -9.82
C GLU A 305 -25.05 4.51 -8.50
N GLU A 306 -25.40 5.70 -7.98
CA GLU A 306 -26.26 5.84 -6.79
C GLU A 306 -27.69 5.33 -7.02
N GLN A 307 -28.19 5.34 -8.25
CA GLN A 307 -29.52 4.78 -8.58
C GLN A 307 -29.52 3.25 -8.72
N LEU A 308 -28.34 2.64 -8.92
CA LEU A 308 -28.15 1.21 -9.15
C LEU A 308 -27.64 0.46 -7.90
N ALA A 309 -27.19 1.19 -6.88
CA ALA A 309 -26.68 0.66 -5.61
C ALA A 309 -27.79 0.50 -4.56
#